data_AF-A0A3D3EAR4-F1
#
_entry.id   AF-A0A3D3EAR4-F1
#
_cell.length_a   1.000
_cell.length_b   1.000
_cell.length_c   1.000
_cell.angle_alpha   90.00
_cell.angle_beta   90.00
_cell.angle_gamma   90.00
#
_symmetry.space_group_name_H-M   'P 1'
#
loop_
_entity.id
_entity.type
_entity.pdbx_description
1 polymer ?
#
loop_
_entity_poly.entity_id
_entity_poly.type
_entity_poly.pdbx_seq_one_letter_code
_entity_poly.pdbx_strand_id
1 'polypeptide(L)' 'SNLRSGLIDMVIDSNPMQQVSKAVDFIAREHGYVSRKTVADVDFQLYTSENLPRADRAD' A
#
# COMPACT_ATOMS: atom_id res chain seq x y z
N SER A 1 -3.65 -17.29 5.44
CA SER A 1 -4.69 -16.29 5.21
C SER A 1 -5.79 -16.90 4.35
N ASN A 2 -6.99 -16.31 4.35
CA ASN A 2 -8.13 -16.78 3.54
C ASN A 2 -7.84 -16.77 2.03
N LEU A 3 -6.88 -15.94 1.57
CA LEU A 3 -6.34 -15.97 0.20
C LEU A 3 -5.58 -17.27 -0.11
N ARG A 4 -4.82 -17.81 0.85
CA ARG A 4 -4.07 -19.07 0.66
C ARG A 4 -4.94 -20.31 0.76
N SER A 5 -6.04 -20.23 1.50
CA SER A 5 -7.00 -21.34 1.60
C SER A 5 -8.00 -21.37 0.44
N GLY A 6 -7.98 -20.37 -0.46
CA GLY A 6 -8.94 -20.24 -1.56
C GLY A 6 -10.36 -19.84 -1.11
N LEU A 7 -10.52 -19.35 0.13
CA LEU A 7 -11.80 -18.80 0.59
C LEU A 7 -12.05 -17.40 0.02
N ILE A 8 -10.97 -16.66 -0.23
CA ILE A 8 -10.98 -15.36 -0.89
C ILE A 8 -10.08 -15.50 -2.12
N ASP A 9 -10.59 -15.21 -3.31
CA ASP A 9 -9.77 -15.29 -4.53
C ASP A 9 -8.84 -14.08 -4.69
N MET A 10 -9.31 -12.92 -4.23
CA MET A 10 -8.70 -11.63 -4.52
C MET A 10 -8.94 -10.62 -3.40
N VAL A 11 -7.94 -9.79 -3.11
CA VAL A 11 -8.06 -8.60 -2.29
C VAL A 11 -7.56 -7.39 -3.08
N ILE A 12 -8.35 -6.33 -3.08
CA ILE A 12 -7.98 -5.02 -3.64
C ILE A 12 -7.70 -4.11 -2.44
N ASP A 13 -6.42 -3.84 -2.18
CA ASP A 13 -5.98 -2.89 -1.16
C ASP A 13 -5.94 -1.49 -1.76
N SER A 14 -6.49 -0.50 -1.06
CA SER A 14 -6.50 0.91 -1.47
C SER A 14 -5.24 1.67 -1.08
N ASN A 15 -4.26 0.99 -0.47
CA ASN A 15 -3.02 1.57 0.02
C ASN A 15 -3.27 2.76 0.98
N PRO A 16 -4.00 2.57 2.08
CA PRO A 16 -4.41 3.67 2.98
C PRO A 16 -3.22 4.47 3.51
N MET A 17 -2.07 3.83 3.73
CA MET A 17 -0.85 4.53 4.16
C MET A 17 -0.32 5.52 3.13
N GLN A 18 -0.40 5.19 1.83
CA GLN A 18 -0.02 6.13 0.79
C GLN A 18 -1.01 7.29 0.72
N GLN A 19 -2.31 7.04 0.88
CA GLN A 19 -3.31 8.11 0.92
C GLN A 19 -3.05 9.10 2.06
N VAL A 20 -2.70 8.61 3.25
CA VAL A 20 -2.29 9.46 4.37
C VAL A 20 -1.01 10.24 4.04
N SER A 21 0.00 9.59 3.46
CA SER A 21 1.23 10.27 3.04
C SER A 21 0.95 11.39 2.04
N LYS A 22 0.06 11.17 1.07
CA LYS A 22 -0.37 12.20 0.10
C LYS A 22 -1.04 13.39 0.80
N ALA A 23 -1.88 13.12 1.80
CA ALA A 23 -2.55 14.17 2.57
C ALA A 23 -1.56 15.00 3.39
N VAL A 24 -0.59 14.35 4.04
CA VAL A 24 0.48 15.03 4.79
C VAL A 24 1.33 15.88 3.84
N ASP A 25 1.72 15.34 2.68
CA ASP A 25 2.47 16.09 1.67
C ASP A 25 1.71 17.32 1.18
N PHE A 26 0.41 17.19 0.95
CA PHE A 26 -0.45 18.30 0.55
C PHE A 26 -0.45 19.41 1.60
N ILE A 27 -0.73 19.08 2.86
CA ILE A 27 -0.74 20.04 3.98
C ILE A 27 0.63 20.70 4.14
N ALA A 28 1.71 19.91 4.08
CA ALA A 28 3.08 20.43 4.22
C ALA A 28 3.42 21.46 3.13
N ARG A 29 2.99 21.23 1.88
CA ARG A 29 3.19 22.18 0.78
C ARG A 29 2.43 23.48 0.98
N GLU A 30 1.19 23.42 1.46
CA GLU A 30 0.41 24.62 1.80
C GLU A 30 1.08 25.47 2.90
N HIS A 31 1.90 24.86 3.75
CA HIS A 31 2.70 25.55 4.77
C HIS A 31 4.14 25.87 4.36
N GLY A 32 4.49 25.74 3.07
CA GLY A 32 5.80 26.12 2.53
C GLY A 32 6.91 25.08 2.72
N TYR A 33 6.59 23.85 3.15
CA TYR A 33 7.56 22.77 3.24
C TYR A 33 7.73 22.05 1.89
N VAL A 34 8.98 21.73 1.54
CA VAL A 34 9.30 20.94 0.34
C VAL A 34 9.32 19.46 0.68
N SER A 35 8.26 18.74 0.28
CA SER A 35 8.24 17.28 0.32
C SER A 35 8.69 16.69 -1.01
N ARG A 36 9.75 15.86 -0.98
CA ARG A 36 10.26 15.13 -2.13
C ARG A 36 9.76 13.69 -2.07
N LYS A 37 8.86 13.32 -2.97
CA LYS A 37 8.43 11.93 -3.12
C LYS A 37 9.56 11.10 -3.74
N THR A 38 9.86 9.96 -3.11
CA THR A 38 10.84 8.97 -3.61
C THR A 38 10.19 7.77 -4.29
N VAL A 39 8.86 7.61 -4.17
CA VAL A 39 8.11 6.48 -4.70
C VAL A 39 6.91 6.97 -5.51
N ALA A 40 6.58 6.26 -6.58
CA ALA A 40 5.39 6.54 -7.38
C ALA A 40 4.11 6.23 -6.58
N ASP A 41 3.09 7.04 -6.80
CA ASP A 41 1.78 6.85 -6.17
C ASP A 41 1.10 5.60 -6.75
N VAL A 42 0.69 4.67 -5.89
CA VAL A 42 -0.05 3.46 -6.23
C VAL A 42 -1.41 3.54 -5.54
N ASP A 43 -2.47 3.75 -6.32
CA ASP A 43 -3.81 3.93 -5.75
C ASP A 43 -4.43 2.61 -5.25
N PHE A 44 -4.11 1.50 -5.92
CA PHE A 44 -4.57 0.18 -5.50
C PHE A 44 -3.49 -0.89 -5.69
N GLN A 45 -3.43 -1.83 -4.75
CA GLN A 45 -2.60 -3.02 -4.83
C GLN A 45 -3.49 -4.26 -4.89
N LEU A 46 -3.25 -5.10 -5.89
CA LEU A 46 -3.99 -6.34 -6.10
C LEU A 46 -3.24 -7.51 -5.46
N TYR A 47 -3.93 -8.25 -4.58
CA TYR A 47 -3.43 -9.48 -3.99
C TYR A 47 -4.27 -10.68 -4.42
N THR A 48 -3.58 -11.72 -4.89
CA THR A 48 -4.11 -13.06 -5.18
C THR A 48 -3.30 -14.09 -4.41
N SER A 49 -3.70 -15.36 -4.47
CA SER A 49 -2.92 -16.46 -3.90
C SER A 49 -1.51 -16.59 -4.50
N GLU A 50 -1.32 -16.13 -5.75
CA GLU A 50 -0.09 -16.25 -6.53
C GLU A 50 0.97 -15.19 -6.18
N ASN A 51 0.53 -13.98 -5.82
CA ASN A 51 1.42 -12.85 -5.55
C ASN A 51 1.48 -12.45 -4.07
N LEU A 52 0.77 -13.18 -3.20
CA LEU A 52 0.77 -12.90 -1.77
C LEU A 52 2.20 -13.01 -1.23
N PRO A 53 2.74 -11.95 -0.58
CA PRO A 53 4.07 -11.98 0.01
C PRO A 53 4.23 -13.26 0.82
N ARG A 54 5.30 -14.00 0.53
CA ARG A 54 5.67 -15.15 1.36
C ARG A 54 5.99 -14.56 2.72
N ALA A 55 5.37 -15.10 3.76
CA ALA A 55 5.86 -14.88 5.11
C ALA A 55 7.15 -15.67 5.19
N ASP A 56 8.24 -15.11 4.66
CA ASP A 56 9.55 -15.66 4.94
C ASP A 56 9.69 -15.61 6.46
N ARG A 57 9.93 -16.79 7.03
CA ARG A 57 10.12 -16.98 8.46
C ARG A 57 11.13 -15.94 8.93
N ALA A 58 10.71 -15.10 9.87
CA ALA A 58 11.65 -14.51 10.80
C ALA A 58 12.18 -15.68 11.64
N ASP A 59 13.30 -16.25 11.20
CA ASP A 59 14.18 -17.03 12.06
C ASP A 59 14.96 -16.07 12.97
#